data_AF-A0A3B0VPH4-F1
#
_entry.id   AF-A0A3B0VPH4-F1
#
_cell.length_a   1.000
_cell.length_b   1.000
_cell.length_c   1.000
_cell.angle_alpha   90.00
_cell.angle_beta   90.00
_cell.angle_gamma   90.00
#
_symmetry.space_group_name_H-M   'P 1'
#
loop_
_entity.id
_entity.type
_entity.pdbx_description
1 polymer ?
#
loop_
_entity_poly.entity_id
_entity_poly.type
_entity_poly.pdbx_seq_one_letter_code
_entity_poly.pdbx_strand_id
1 'polypeptide(L)'
;MMKTLTIIMLILSFLSEAKRAKQLDYASLEKDYNNLVFDQTYKAYAKAEKQIAKKSVEALINGKVKKKNRDLAVYTARHNIAYARLVAEEQWIKQQIKQEQQKNHDFEVNISKAEAQIARHDAEVARMMLIAQQEEAQRANQRANQAEIIAQNSLDHAELLKQETAAVKRYAQAQAQEASLAKQEAELAMEEAQSLRKKLNSIATEQTDKGLMMTLGDFMFDSGKASIKKEAIENFSKVVEFINSYPDNQVRIEGHTDSSGSNALNLKLSQLRAEAVKAILVQNGIAANQIQAVGMGEDYPIAENSSNAGKAKNRRVEIVIVPEQE
;
A
#
# COMPACT_ATOMS: atom_id res chain seq x y z
N MET A 1 49.77 102.29 101.07
CA MET A 1 50.41 102.14 99.74
C MET A 1 50.31 100.72 99.16
N MET A 2 50.61 99.66 99.92
CA MET A 2 50.47 98.27 99.41
C MET A 2 49.03 97.85 99.05
N LYS A 3 48.02 98.15 99.89
CA LYS A 3 46.62 97.75 99.63
C LYS A 3 46.02 98.37 98.36
N THR A 4 46.40 99.60 98.01
CA THR A 4 45.95 100.29 96.79
C THR A 4 46.61 99.74 95.52
N LEU A 5 47.86 99.28 95.62
CA LEU A 5 48.58 98.67 94.49
C LEU A 5 48.01 97.29 94.13
N THR A 6 47.61 96.50 95.14
CA THR A 6 47.01 95.17 94.95
C THR A 6 45.64 95.26 94.26
N ILE A 7 44.80 96.25 94.60
CA ILE A 7 43.48 96.46 93.97
C ILE A 7 43.64 96.88 92.50
N ILE A 8 44.61 97.75 92.18
CA ILE A 8 44.89 98.16 90.79
C ILE A 8 45.39 96.98 89.95
N MET A 9 46.27 96.13 90.49
CA MET A 9 46.70 94.91 89.80
C MET A 9 45.55 93.93 89.56
N LEU A 10 44.63 93.77 90.52
CA LEU A 10 43.44 92.91 90.37
C LEU A 10 42.48 93.46 89.30
N ILE A 11 42.26 94.77 89.24
CA ILE A 11 41.42 95.39 88.21
C ILE A 11 42.06 95.25 86.81
N LEU A 12 43.38 95.41 86.71
CA LEU A 12 44.13 95.22 85.46
C LEU A 12 44.13 93.77 84.98
N SER A 13 44.23 92.79 85.88
CA SER A 13 44.13 91.37 85.52
C SER A 13 42.73 91.00 85.03
N PHE A 14 41.67 91.45 85.71
CA PHE A 14 40.28 91.27 85.28
C PHE A 14 39.99 91.93 83.92
N LEU A 15 40.52 93.13 83.66
CA LEU A 15 40.39 93.81 82.36
C LEU A 15 41.12 93.07 81.24
N SER A 16 42.29 92.50 81.53
CA SER A 16 43.07 91.67 80.60
C SER A 16 42.32 90.38 80.24
N GLU A 17 41.75 89.71 81.24
CA GLU A 17 41.01 88.46 81.09
C GLU A 17 39.71 88.66 80.31
N ALA A 18 38.97 89.74 80.58
CA ALA A 18 37.78 90.13 79.82
C ALA A 18 38.10 90.55 78.37
N LYS A 19 39.31 91.06 78.09
CA LYS A 19 39.76 91.35 76.72
C LYS A 19 40.15 90.07 75.98
N ARG A 20 40.78 89.12 76.68
CA ARG A 20 41.17 87.80 76.17
C ARG A 20 39.94 86.96 75.81
N ALA A 21 38.94 86.88 76.69
CA ALA A 21 37.68 86.18 76.42
C ALA A 21 36.95 86.72 75.17
N LYS A 22 36.96 88.04 74.94
CA LYS A 22 36.37 88.67 73.74
C LYS A 22 37.12 88.34 72.46
N GLN A 23 38.45 88.22 72.51
CA GLN A 23 39.25 87.80 71.37
C GLN A 23 39.00 86.32 71.03
N LEU A 24 38.77 85.48 72.04
CA LEU A 24 38.37 84.08 71.88
C LEU A 24 37.01 83.95 71.16
N ASP A 25 36.02 84.79 71.48
CA ASP A 25 34.70 84.76 70.81
C ASP A 25 34.75 85.14 69.32
N TYR A 26 35.60 86.11 68.96
CA TYR A 26 35.73 86.53 67.55
C TYR A 26 36.54 85.52 66.73
N ALA A 27 37.58 84.92 67.33
CA ALA A 27 38.33 83.85 66.70
C ALA A 27 37.44 82.61 66.46
N SER A 28 36.50 82.32 67.36
CA SER A 28 35.50 81.26 67.16
C SER A 28 34.60 81.58 65.96
N LEU A 29 34.08 82.80 65.86
CA LEU A 29 33.25 83.24 64.73
C LEU A 29 33.97 83.14 63.38
N GLU A 30 35.24 83.56 63.35
CA GLU A 30 36.08 83.46 62.16
C GLU A 30 36.33 82.00 61.76
N LYS A 31 36.61 81.14 62.74
CA LYS A 31 36.75 79.70 62.53
C LYS A 31 35.46 79.08 61.98
N ASP A 32 34.30 79.40 62.56
CA ASP A 32 33.00 78.87 62.14
C ASP A 32 32.65 79.31 60.71
N TYR A 33 32.93 80.58 60.38
CA TYR A 33 32.79 81.10 59.03
C TYR A 33 33.73 80.38 58.05
N ASN A 34 35.01 80.23 58.40
CA ASN A 34 36.00 79.56 57.55
C ASN A 34 35.64 78.08 57.34
N ASN A 35 35.19 77.38 58.37
CA ASN A 35 34.70 76.00 58.24
C ASN A 35 33.59 75.90 57.20
N LEU A 36 32.61 76.83 57.20
CA LEU A 36 31.54 76.85 56.21
C LEU A 36 32.02 77.19 54.79
N VAL A 37 33.02 78.05 54.63
CA VAL A 37 33.54 78.46 53.31
C VAL A 37 34.40 77.36 52.69
N PHE A 38 35.23 76.70 53.49
CA PHE A 38 36.15 75.65 53.03
C PHE A 38 35.55 74.24 53.10
N ASP A 39 34.31 74.10 53.56
CA ASP A 39 33.56 72.85 53.50
C ASP A 39 33.45 72.35 52.05
N GLN A 40 33.92 71.13 51.78
CA GLN A 40 33.94 70.59 50.42
C GLN A 40 32.54 70.40 49.83
N THR A 41 31.54 70.13 50.68
CA THR A 41 30.14 69.96 50.31
C THR A 41 29.50 71.32 50.04
N TYR A 42 29.71 72.28 50.94
CA TYR A 42 28.98 73.54 50.92
C TYR A 42 29.69 74.69 50.20
N LYS A 43 30.98 74.60 49.89
CA LYS A 43 31.79 75.70 49.30
C LYS A 43 31.12 76.41 48.12
N ALA A 44 30.46 75.65 47.25
CA ALA A 44 29.83 76.15 46.02
C ALA A 44 28.48 76.86 46.24
N TYR A 45 27.89 76.75 47.43
CA TYR A 45 26.52 77.17 47.72
C TYR A 45 26.46 78.38 48.66
N ALA A 46 25.29 79.01 48.75
CA ALA A 46 24.97 80.18 49.59
C ALA A 46 25.95 81.35 49.43
N LYS A 47 26.35 81.65 48.17
CA LYS A 47 27.35 82.67 47.87
C LYS A 47 26.99 84.04 48.46
N ALA A 48 25.73 84.44 48.38
CA ALA A 48 25.27 85.76 48.87
C ALA A 48 25.29 85.81 50.41
N GLU A 49 24.76 84.78 51.05
CA GLU A 49 24.63 84.67 52.50
C GLU A 49 25.99 84.56 53.17
N LYS A 50 26.94 83.83 52.56
CA LYS A 50 28.34 83.81 53.01
C LYS A 50 28.98 85.19 52.93
N GLN A 51 28.69 86.01 51.92
CA GLN A 51 29.20 87.39 51.89
C GLN A 51 28.61 88.25 53.01
N ILE A 52 27.33 88.04 53.35
CA ILE A 52 26.69 88.73 54.48
C ILE A 52 27.34 88.30 55.80
N ALA A 53 27.53 87.00 56.01
CA ALA A 53 28.22 86.45 57.17
C ALA A 53 29.66 86.99 57.30
N LYS A 54 30.43 86.99 56.20
CA LYS A 54 31.78 87.55 56.13
C LYS A 54 31.83 88.99 56.61
N LYS A 55 30.97 89.85 56.04
CA LYS A 55 30.90 91.26 56.42
C LYS A 55 30.59 91.45 57.91
N SER A 56 29.71 90.62 58.47
CA SER A 56 29.38 90.70 59.91
C SER A 56 30.52 90.27 60.82
N VAL A 57 31.30 89.24 60.43
CA VAL A 57 32.50 88.79 61.16
C VAL A 57 33.62 89.83 61.05
N GLU A 58 33.89 90.34 59.85
CA GLU A 58 34.92 91.36 59.62
C GLU A 58 34.63 92.68 60.35
N ALA A 59 33.35 93.06 60.51
CA ALA A 59 32.98 94.25 61.26
C ALA A 59 33.36 94.15 62.76
N LEU A 60 33.26 92.96 63.34
CA LEU A 60 33.66 92.68 64.73
C LEU A 60 35.18 92.66 64.91
N ILE A 61 35.90 91.97 64.01
CA ILE A 61 37.37 91.84 64.04
C ILE A 61 38.05 93.19 63.85
N ASN A 62 37.58 93.99 62.89
CA ASN A 62 38.15 95.31 62.58
C ASN A 62 37.76 96.41 63.59
N GLY A 63 37.05 96.07 64.68
CA GLY A 63 36.69 97.02 65.73
C GLY A 63 35.69 98.10 65.31
N LYS A 64 34.98 97.92 64.18
CA LYS A 64 34.00 98.90 63.64
C LYS A 64 32.71 98.98 64.47
N VAL A 65 32.52 98.10 65.45
CA VAL A 65 31.32 98.03 66.29
C VAL A 65 31.50 98.77 67.62
N LYS A 66 30.61 99.74 67.89
CA LYS A 66 30.55 100.50 69.15
C LYS A 66 30.34 99.55 70.35
N LYS A 67 31.01 99.82 71.48
CA LYS A 67 31.01 98.96 72.69
C LYS A 67 29.61 98.52 73.14
N LYS A 68 28.63 99.42 73.11
CA LYS A 68 27.24 99.14 73.51
C LYS A 68 26.45 98.19 72.60
N ASN A 69 26.93 97.95 71.36
CA ASN A 69 26.24 97.12 70.36
C ASN A 69 26.97 95.80 70.08
N ARG A 70 27.99 95.44 70.87
CA ARG A 70 28.87 94.31 70.57
C ARG A 70 28.16 92.97 70.68
N ASP A 71 27.40 92.75 71.74
CA ASP A 71 26.70 91.47 71.98
C ASP A 71 25.67 91.21 70.87
N LEU A 72 24.94 92.26 70.46
CA LEU A 72 24.05 92.20 69.33
C LEU A 72 24.79 91.87 68.02
N ALA A 73 25.95 92.49 67.76
CA ALA A 73 26.74 92.21 66.56
C ALA A 73 27.33 90.79 66.55
N VAL A 74 27.73 90.25 67.71
CA VAL A 74 28.15 88.84 67.85
C VAL A 74 26.98 87.91 67.55
N TYR A 75 25.80 88.19 68.12
CA TYR A 75 24.58 87.43 67.82
C TYR A 75 24.25 87.47 66.32
N THR A 76 24.27 88.64 65.70
CA THR A 76 24.04 88.81 64.25
C THR A 76 25.06 88.04 63.42
N ALA A 77 26.35 88.07 63.77
CA ALA A 77 27.37 87.30 63.06
C ALA A 77 27.14 85.78 63.17
N ARG A 78 26.83 85.27 64.38
CA ARG A 78 26.48 83.85 64.58
C ARG A 78 25.25 83.47 63.75
N HIS A 79 24.21 84.30 63.79
CA HIS A 79 22.98 84.08 63.04
C HIS A 79 23.24 84.06 61.53
N ASN A 80 24.02 85.01 61.00
CA ASN A 80 24.34 85.06 59.57
C ASN A 80 25.15 83.85 59.12
N ILE A 81 26.10 83.36 59.93
CA ILE A 81 26.85 82.12 59.63
C ILE A 81 25.90 80.92 59.61
N ALA A 82 25.03 80.78 60.61
CA ALA A 82 24.06 79.69 60.69
C ALA A 82 23.07 79.73 59.51
N TYR A 83 22.56 80.91 59.18
CA TYR A 83 21.67 81.10 58.04
C TYR A 83 22.36 80.76 56.71
N ALA A 84 23.60 81.22 56.51
CA ALA A 84 24.39 80.87 55.33
C ALA A 84 24.64 79.36 55.22
N ARG A 85 24.80 78.65 56.34
CA ARG A 85 24.91 77.20 56.36
C ARG A 85 23.60 76.53 55.93
N LEU A 86 22.47 76.94 56.49
CA LEU A 86 21.15 76.38 56.15
C LEU A 86 20.82 76.56 54.66
N VAL A 87 21.09 77.75 54.11
CA VAL A 87 20.88 78.00 52.67
C VAL A 87 21.84 77.15 51.81
N ALA A 88 23.07 76.92 52.28
CA ALA A 88 24.02 76.08 51.55
C ALA A 88 23.57 74.61 51.54
N GLU A 89 23.08 74.13 52.67
CA GLU A 89 22.49 72.79 52.83
C GLU A 89 21.26 72.63 51.93
N GLU A 90 20.32 73.59 51.95
CA GLU A 90 19.13 73.57 51.10
C GLU A 90 19.49 73.50 49.61
N GLN A 91 20.43 74.34 49.15
CA GLN A 91 20.85 74.36 47.75
C GLN A 91 21.56 73.06 47.34
N TRP A 92 22.43 72.53 48.21
CA TRP A 92 23.11 71.27 47.97
C TRP A 92 22.10 70.12 47.86
N ILE A 93 21.15 70.01 48.79
CA ILE A 93 20.09 68.98 48.77
C ILE A 93 19.25 69.12 47.50
N LYS A 94 18.82 70.34 47.13
CA LYS A 94 18.08 70.57 45.87
C LYS A 94 18.85 70.11 44.65
N GLN A 95 20.16 70.34 44.61
CA GLN A 95 21.00 69.89 43.51
C GLN A 95 21.13 68.37 43.48
N GLN A 96 21.23 67.69 44.63
CA GLN A 96 21.24 66.23 44.70
C GLN A 96 19.91 65.63 44.25
N ILE A 97 18.78 66.17 44.72
CA ILE A 97 17.43 65.76 44.28
C ILE A 97 17.32 65.87 42.75
N LYS A 98 17.76 66.99 42.18
CA LYS A 98 17.74 67.19 40.73
C LYS A 98 18.58 66.14 39.98
N GLN A 99 19.77 65.82 40.49
CA GLN A 99 20.65 64.81 39.90
C GLN A 99 20.02 63.41 39.96
N GLU A 100 19.42 63.04 41.10
CA GLU A 100 18.74 61.75 41.25
C GLU A 100 17.48 61.66 40.40
N GLN A 101 16.72 62.75 40.26
CA GLN A 101 15.57 62.81 39.34
C GLN A 101 16.00 62.61 37.89
N GLN A 102 17.14 63.19 37.48
CA GLN A 102 17.69 62.97 36.13
C GLN A 102 18.10 61.51 35.93
N LYS A 103 18.79 60.90 36.89
CA LYS A 103 19.13 59.48 36.82
C LYS A 103 17.88 58.60 36.73
N ASN A 104 16.88 58.85 37.56
CA ASN A 104 15.62 58.10 37.53
C ASN A 104 14.93 58.23 36.18
N HIS A 105 14.88 59.44 35.61
CA HIS A 105 14.33 59.65 34.28
C HIS A 105 15.11 58.86 33.20
N ASP A 106 16.44 58.87 33.25
CA ASP A 106 17.26 58.10 32.32
C ASP A 106 17.02 56.59 32.46
N PHE A 107 16.84 56.10 33.69
CA PHE A 107 16.47 54.72 33.96
C PHE A 107 15.10 54.36 33.38
N GLU A 108 14.08 55.19 33.58
CA GLU A 108 12.74 54.98 33.02
C GLU A 108 12.78 54.90 31.48
N VAL A 109 13.52 55.81 30.84
CA VAL A 109 13.69 55.80 29.38
C VAL A 109 14.39 54.52 28.91
N ASN A 110 15.41 54.05 29.62
CA ASN A 110 16.11 52.82 29.28
C ASN A 110 15.25 51.56 29.49
N ILE A 111 14.45 51.53 30.55
CA ILE A 111 13.47 50.46 30.79
C ILE A 111 12.45 50.43 29.65
N SER A 112 11.86 51.57 29.31
CA SER A 112 10.89 51.66 28.21
C SER A 112 11.48 51.22 26.87
N LYS A 113 12.74 51.56 26.59
CA LYS A 113 13.45 51.07 25.39
C LYS A 113 13.64 49.55 25.42
N ALA A 114 14.01 48.97 26.56
CA ALA A 114 14.19 47.53 26.70
C ALA A 114 12.85 46.79 26.53
N GLU A 115 11.77 47.29 27.14
CA GLU A 115 10.42 46.74 26.97
C GLU A 115 9.96 46.79 25.51
N ALA A 116 10.21 47.90 24.81
CA ALA A 116 9.90 48.02 23.39
C ALA A 116 10.71 47.05 22.52
N GLN A 117 11.95 46.73 22.89
CA GLN A 117 12.77 45.74 22.19
C GLN A 117 12.24 44.32 22.43
N ILE A 118 11.87 43.98 23.67
CA ILE A 118 11.26 42.69 24.00
C ILE A 118 9.96 42.51 23.22
N ALA A 119 9.08 43.52 23.22
CA ALA A 119 7.82 43.48 22.48
C ALA A 119 8.02 43.29 20.96
N ARG A 120 9.07 43.88 20.38
CA ARG A 120 9.43 43.67 18.96
C ARG A 120 9.88 42.24 18.71
N HIS A 121 10.76 41.71 19.56
CA HIS A 121 11.24 40.34 19.44
C HIS A 121 10.09 39.33 19.59
N ASP A 122 9.20 39.53 20.56
CA ASP A 122 8.03 38.67 20.75
C ASP A 122 7.08 38.71 19.53
N ALA A 123 6.89 39.90 18.93
CA ALA A 123 6.12 40.03 17.70
C ALA A 123 6.79 39.33 16.50
N GLU A 124 8.12 39.38 16.39
CA GLU A 124 8.88 38.66 15.37
C GLU A 124 8.78 37.15 15.55
N VAL A 125 8.93 36.65 16.78
CA VAL A 125 8.74 35.23 17.12
C VAL A 125 7.33 34.77 16.78
N ALA A 126 6.30 35.54 17.15
CA ALA A 126 4.91 35.22 16.81
C ALA A 126 4.68 35.18 15.29
N ARG A 127 5.28 36.09 14.53
CA ARG A 127 5.24 36.07 13.05
C ARG A 127 5.91 34.83 12.48
N MET A 128 7.09 34.46 12.98
CA MET A 128 7.79 33.25 12.53
C MET A 128 6.98 31.99 12.84
N MET A 129 6.36 31.90 14.01
CA MET A 129 5.48 30.78 14.35
C MET A 129 4.28 30.69 13.41
N LEU A 130 3.66 31.83 13.06
CA LEU A 130 2.55 31.86 12.12
C LEU A 130 2.98 31.38 10.73
N ILE A 131 4.14 31.81 10.23
CA ILE A 131 4.69 31.37 8.96
C ILE A 131 4.95 29.86 8.98
N ALA A 132 5.60 29.36 10.04
CA ALA A 132 5.86 27.92 10.20
C ALA A 132 4.56 27.10 10.22
N GLN A 133 3.52 27.58 10.91
CA GLN A 133 2.21 26.93 10.94
C GLN A 133 1.54 26.93 9.56
N GLN A 134 1.65 28.03 8.80
CA GLN A 134 1.12 28.12 7.44
C GLN A 134 1.85 27.16 6.50
N GLU A 135 3.17 27.08 6.57
CA GLU A 135 3.98 26.14 5.77
C GLU A 135 3.67 24.68 6.12
N GLU A 136 3.46 24.37 7.40
CA GLU A 136 3.03 23.03 7.81
C GLU A 136 1.64 22.68 7.25
N ALA A 137 0.68 23.60 7.34
CA ALA A 137 -0.65 23.41 6.76
C ALA A 137 -0.59 23.24 5.24
N GLN A 138 0.25 24.01 4.53
CA GLN A 138 0.47 23.84 3.11
C GLN A 138 1.07 22.47 2.76
N ARG A 139 2.08 22.02 3.52
CA ARG A 139 2.66 20.68 3.33
C ARG A 139 1.65 19.57 3.61
N ALA A 140 0.82 19.73 4.65
CA ALA A 140 -0.26 18.79 4.95
C ALA A 140 -1.27 18.70 3.79
N ASN A 141 -1.70 19.84 3.25
CA ASN A 141 -2.59 19.90 2.09
C ASN A 141 -1.95 19.26 0.84
N GLN A 142 -0.68 19.53 0.56
CA GLN A 142 0.03 18.91 -0.57
C GLN A 142 0.11 17.38 -0.41
N ARG A 143 0.40 16.88 0.80
CA ARG A 143 0.40 15.44 1.09
C ARG A 143 -0.98 14.82 0.94
N ALA A 144 -2.03 15.50 1.39
CA ALA A 144 -3.41 15.05 1.23
C ALA A 144 -3.78 14.93 -0.26
N ASN A 145 -3.49 15.96 -1.06
CA ASN A 145 -3.73 15.94 -2.50
C ASN A 145 -2.94 14.83 -3.21
N GLN A 146 -1.67 14.63 -2.82
CA GLN A 146 -0.86 13.52 -3.36
C GLN A 146 -1.43 12.16 -2.98
N ALA A 147 -1.87 11.98 -1.73
CA ALA A 147 -2.49 10.74 -1.27
C ALA A 147 -3.80 10.45 -2.01
N GLU A 148 -4.60 11.48 -2.29
CA GLU A 148 -5.82 11.37 -3.09
C GLU A 148 -5.52 10.91 -4.52
N ILE A 149 -4.53 11.52 -5.18
CA ILE A 149 -4.09 11.10 -6.53
C ILE A 149 -3.62 9.63 -6.52
N ILE A 150 -2.81 9.24 -5.53
CA ILE A 150 -2.33 7.85 -5.39
C ILE A 150 -3.50 6.89 -5.17
N ALA A 151 -4.46 7.27 -4.32
CA ALA A 151 -5.65 6.47 -4.07
C ALA A 151 -6.49 6.30 -5.35
N GLN A 152 -6.72 7.38 -6.10
CA GLN A 152 -7.43 7.33 -7.37
C GLN A 152 -6.74 6.42 -8.40
N ASN A 153 -5.42 6.60 -8.59
CA ASN A 153 -4.64 5.74 -9.49
C ASN A 153 -4.70 4.27 -9.07
N SER A 154 -4.72 3.99 -7.75
CA SER A 154 -4.83 2.64 -7.23
C SER A 154 -6.21 2.01 -7.50
N LEU A 155 -7.28 2.83 -7.44
CA LEU A 155 -8.63 2.41 -7.79
C LEU A 155 -8.77 2.12 -9.28
N ASP A 156 -8.28 3.03 -10.13
CA ASP A 156 -8.30 2.87 -11.59
C ASP A 156 -7.54 1.60 -12.00
N HIS A 157 -6.37 1.35 -11.38
CA HIS A 157 -5.60 0.14 -11.62
C HIS A 157 -6.33 -1.13 -11.16
N ALA A 158 -6.97 -1.09 -9.99
CA ALA A 158 -7.76 -2.21 -9.49
C ALA A 158 -8.97 -2.51 -10.38
N GLU A 159 -9.59 -1.48 -10.98
CA GLU A 159 -10.68 -1.65 -11.93
C GLU A 159 -10.19 -2.27 -13.24
N LEU A 160 -9.06 -1.82 -13.78
CA LEU A 160 -8.43 -2.42 -14.96
C LEU A 160 -8.15 -3.91 -14.74
N LEU A 161 -7.53 -4.28 -13.61
CA LEU A 161 -7.27 -5.67 -13.25
C LEU A 161 -8.57 -6.49 -13.16
N LYS A 162 -9.67 -5.92 -12.63
CA LYS A 162 -10.98 -6.59 -12.61
C LYS A 162 -11.52 -6.83 -14.01
N GLN A 163 -11.35 -5.88 -14.93
CA GLN A 163 -11.78 -6.04 -16.32
C GLN A 163 -10.95 -7.10 -17.06
N GLU A 164 -9.62 -7.09 -16.88
CA GLU A 164 -8.72 -8.09 -17.45
C GLU A 164 -9.03 -9.49 -16.93
N THR A 165 -9.17 -9.66 -15.62
CA THR A 165 -9.53 -10.96 -15.03
C THR A 165 -10.90 -11.45 -15.49
N ALA A 166 -11.88 -10.56 -15.65
CA ALA A 166 -13.17 -10.91 -16.23
C ALA A 166 -13.05 -11.35 -17.70
N ALA A 167 -12.21 -10.68 -18.50
CA ALA A 167 -11.96 -11.05 -19.89
C ALA A 167 -11.26 -12.41 -20.00
N VAL A 168 -10.22 -12.65 -19.19
CA VAL A 168 -9.53 -13.96 -19.11
C VAL A 168 -10.50 -15.06 -18.71
N LYS A 169 -11.36 -14.81 -17.71
CA LYS A 169 -12.38 -15.79 -17.30
C LYS A 169 -13.38 -16.09 -18.42
N ARG A 170 -13.85 -15.07 -19.14
CA ARG A 170 -14.76 -15.25 -20.30
C ARG A 170 -14.08 -16.08 -21.39
N TYR A 171 -12.82 -15.79 -21.70
CA TYR A 171 -12.05 -16.54 -22.69
C TYR A 171 -11.88 -18.00 -22.27
N ALA A 172 -11.48 -18.26 -21.03
CA ALA A 172 -11.34 -19.61 -20.49
C ALA A 172 -12.68 -20.38 -20.51
N GLN A 173 -13.80 -19.70 -20.21
CA GLN A 173 -15.14 -20.28 -20.31
C GLN A 173 -15.51 -20.63 -21.76
N ALA A 174 -15.21 -19.74 -22.72
CA ALA A 174 -15.46 -20.01 -24.14
C ALA A 174 -14.64 -21.19 -24.65
N GLN A 175 -13.34 -21.26 -24.30
CA GLN A 175 -12.49 -22.41 -24.65
C GLN A 175 -12.98 -23.71 -24.02
N ALA A 176 -13.41 -23.68 -22.76
CA ALA A 176 -13.96 -24.86 -22.10
C ALA A 176 -15.26 -25.34 -22.78
N GLN A 177 -16.10 -24.40 -23.21
CA GLN A 177 -17.32 -24.71 -23.96
C GLN A 177 -17.00 -25.31 -25.33
N GLU A 178 -16.06 -24.72 -26.08
CA GLU A 178 -15.60 -25.23 -27.37
C GLU A 178 -15.01 -26.63 -27.24
N ALA A 179 -14.14 -26.86 -26.25
CA ALA A 179 -13.58 -28.18 -25.98
C ALA A 179 -14.67 -29.21 -25.60
N SER A 180 -15.70 -28.78 -24.86
CA SER A 180 -16.84 -29.63 -24.54
C SER A 180 -17.64 -30.01 -25.79
N LEU A 181 -17.88 -29.06 -26.70
CA LEU A 181 -18.56 -29.30 -27.97
C LEU A 181 -17.75 -30.24 -28.87
N ALA A 182 -16.45 -29.98 -29.03
CA ALA A 182 -15.55 -30.84 -29.80
C ALA A 182 -15.50 -32.27 -29.24
N LYS A 183 -15.56 -32.43 -27.91
CA LYS A 183 -15.66 -33.74 -27.27
C LYS A 183 -16.98 -34.44 -27.61
N GLN A 184 -18.11 -33.73 -27.58
CA GLN A 184 -19.41 -34.27 -27.96
C GLN A 184 -19.44 -34.69 -29.43
N GLU A 185 -18.92 -33.87 -30.34
CA GLU A 185 -18.82 -34.19 -31.77
C GLU A 185 -17.96 -35.42 -32.02
N ALA A 186 -16.79 -35.53 -31.34
CA ALA A 186 -15.93 -36.70 -31.45
C ALA A 186 -16.60 -37.98 -30.93
N GLU A 187 -17.38 -37.89 -29.84
CA GLU A 187 -18.13 -39.02 -29.29
C GLU A 187 -19.21 -39.51 -30.26
N LEU A 188 -20.00 -38.59 -30.83
CA LEU A 188 -20.98 -38.90 -31.88
C LEU A 188 -20.33 -39.54 -33.11
N ALA A 189 -19.21 -38.99 -33.59
CA ALA A 189 -18.48 -39.55 -34.72
C ALA A 189 -17.93 -40.96 -34.44
N MET A 190 -17.47 -41.22 -33.21
CA MET A 190 -17.03 -42.56 -32.78
C MET A 190 -18.20 -43.55 -32.73
N GLU A 191 -19.36 -43.14 -32.23
CA GLU A 191 -20.57 -43.97 -32.22
C GLU A 191 -21.02 -44.32 -33.65
N GLU A 192 -21.04 -43.33 -34.55
CA GLU A 192 -21.37 -43.53 -35.97
C GLU A 192 -20.39 -44.51 -36.62
N ALA A 193 -19.08 -44.30 -36.44
CA ALA A 193 -18.04 -45.18 -36.97
C ALA A 193 -18.16 -46.61 -36.43
N GLN A 194 -18.46 -46.78 -35.14
CA GLN A 194 -18.72 -48.09 -34.55
C GLN A 194 -19.98 -48.74 -35.14
N SER A 195 -21.05 -47.97 -35.34
CA SER A 195 -22.30 -48.47 -35.93
C SER A 195 -22.09 -48.93 -37.37
N LEU A 196 -21.33 -48.17 -38.16
CA LEU A 196 -20.98 -48.49 -39.54
C LEU A 196 -20.08 -49.73 -39.57
N ARG A 197 -19.08 -49.81 -38.70
CA ARG A 197 -18.22 -51.00 -38.57
C ARG A 197 -19.02 -52.26 -38.23
N LYS A 198 -19.99 -52.18 -37.30
CA LYS A 198 -20.89 -53.30 -37.00
C LYS A 198 -21.73 -53.72 -38.22
N LYS A 199 -22.23 -52.75 -39.00
CA LYS A 199 -22.94 -53.02 -40.27
C LYS A 199 -22.02 -53.69 -41.30
N LEU A 200 -20.79 -53.22 -41.47
CA LEU A 200 -19.82 -53.80 -42.41
C LEU A 200 -19.37 -55.22 -42.00
N ASN A 201 -19.11 -55.46 -40.71
CA ASN A 201 -18.74 -56.79 -40.22
C ASN A 201 -19.85 -57.84 -40.38
N SER A 202 -21.11 -57.42 -40.54
CA SER A 202 -22.22 -58.33 -40.88
C SER A 202 -22.24 -58.77 -42.35
N ILE A 203 -21.32 -58.23 -43.16
CA ILE A 203 -21.12 -58.50 -44.58
C ILE A 203 -19.61 -58.79 -44.78
N ALA A 204 -19.10 -59.87 -44.18
CA ALA A 204 -17.69 -60.23 -44.34
C ALA A 204 -17.50 -61.13 -45.58
N THR A 205 -16.92 -60.55 -46.63
CA THR A 205 -16.36 -61.23 -47.79
C THR A 205 -14.85 -61.32 -47.60
N GLU A 206 -14.29 -62.54 -47.59
CA GLU A 206 -12.85 -62.76 -47.47
C GLU A 206 -12.28 -63.20 -48.82
N GLN A 207 -11.17 -62.59 -49.26
CA GLN A 207 -10.39 -63.14 -50.37
C GLN A 207 -9.60 -64.35 -49.85
N THR A 208 -9.79 -65.50 -50.49
CA THR A 208 -9.07 -66.74 -50.18
C THR A 208 -8.31 -67.22 -51.40
N ASP A 209 -7.35 -68.13 -51.24
CA ASP A 209 -6.59 -68.76 -52.35
C ASP A 209 -7.48 -69.47 -53.38
N LYS A 210 -8.75 -69.73 -53.04
CA LYS A 210 -9.76 -70.39 -53.87
C LYS A 210 -10.70 -69.42 -54.59
N GLY A 211 -10.57 -68.10 -54.36
CA GLY A 211 -11.46 -67.05 -54.86
C GLY A 211 -12.09 -66.21 -53.75
N LEU A 212 -13.06 -65.37 -54.11
CA LEU A 212 -13.76 -64.51 -53.17
C LEU A 212 -14.84 -65.32 -52.43
N MET A 213 -14.72 -65.43 -51.12
CA MET A 213 -15.54 -66.30 -50.28
C MET A 213 -16.48 -65.48 -49.40
N MET A 214 -17.75 -65.88 -49.40
CA MET A 214 -18.77 -65.44 -48.46
C MET A 214 -19.21 -66.61 -47.59
N THR A 215 -19.06 -66.47 -46.27
CA THR A 215 -19.40 -67.54 -45.32
C THR A 215 -20.78 -67.30 -44.72
N LEU A 216 -21.67 -68.26 -44.92
CA LEU A 216 -23.00 -68.30 -44.31
C LEU A 216 -22.96 -69.27 -43.12
N GLY A 217 -23.03 -68.74 -41.90
CA GLY A 217 -22.92 -69.51 -40.66
C GLY A 217 -24.15 -70.38 -40.32
N ASP A 218 -24.10 -71.03 -39.15
CA ASP A 218 -25.08 -72.02 -38.63
C ASP A 218 -26.54 -71.57 -38.57
N PHE A 219 -26.82 -70.26 -38.66
CA PHE A 219 -28.18 -69.74 -38.59
C PHE A 219 -29.07 -70.22 -39.76
N MET A 220 -28.46 -70.74 -40.84
CA MET A 220 -29.16 -71.18 -42.05
C MET A 220 -29.93 -72.50 -41.87
N PHE A 221 -29.50 -73.41 -40.98
CA PHE A 221 -30.04 -74.78 -40.88
C PHE A 221 -30.33 -75.20 -39.44
N ASP A 222 -31.31 -76.09 -39.27
CA ASP A 222 -31.44 -76.85 -38.02
C ASP A 222 -30.44 -78.02 -37.99
N SER A 223 -30.08 -78.47 -36.78
CA SER A 223 -29.20 -79.63 -36.60
C SER A 223 -29.77 -80.88 -37.29
N GLY A 224 -28.93 -81.60 -38.04
CA GLY A 224 -29.33 -82.79 -38.81
C GLY A 224 -30.25 -82.55 -40.00
N LYS A 225 -30.63 -81.30 -40.31
CA LYS A 225 -31.52 -80.95 -41.44
C LYS A 225 -30.79 -80.18 -42.54
N ALA A 226 -31.29 -80.34 -43.77
CA ALA A 226 -30.89 -79.57 -44.94
C ALA A 226 -31.92 -78.50 -45.36
N SER A 227 -33.03 -78.37 -44.62
CA SER A 227 -34.02 -77.32 -44.85
C SER A 227 -33.53 -75.97 -44.33
N ILE A 228 -33.57 -74.95 -45.18
CA ILE A 228 -33.17 -73.58 -44.84
C ILE A 228 -34.26 -72.92 -44.00
N LYS A 229 -33.86 -72.26 -42.89
CA LYS A 229 -34.79 -71.55 -42.01
C LYS A 229 -35.41 -70.34 -42.71
N LYS A 230 -36.64 -69.98 -42.36
CA LYS A 230 -37.36 -68.88 -43.02
C LYS A 230 -36.65 -67.53 -42.80
N GLU A 231 -36.10 -67.35 -41.61
CA GLU A 231 -35.34 -66.16 -41.19
C GLU A 231 -34.02 -66.01 -41.95
N ALA A 232 -33.49 -67.12 -42.48
CA ALA A 232 -32.29 -67.12 -43.30
C ALA A 232 -32.55 -66.73 -44.77
N ILE A 233 -33.79 -66.89 -45.25
CA ILE A 233 -34.19 -66.54 -46.63
C ILE A 233 -34.02 -65.04 -46.88
N GLU A 234 -34.26 -64.19 -45.88
CA GLU A 234 -34.16 -62.72 -46.01
C GLU A 234 -32.73 -62.24 -46.31
N ASN A 235 -31.71 -63.05 -45.99
CA ASN A 235 -30.31 -62.74 -46.26
C ASN A 235 -29.84 -63.15 -47.66
N PHE A 236 -30.62 -63.92 -48.42
CA PHE A 236 -30.23 -64.37 -49.77
C PHE A 236 -30.23 -63.24 -50.81
N SER A 237 -30.97 -62.15 -50.61
CA SER A 237 -30.93 -61.00 -51.51
C SER A 237 -29.52 -60.41 -51.63
N LYS A 238 -28.81 -60.30 -50.50
CA LYS A 238 -27.42 -59.85 -50.44
C LYS A 238 -26.45 -60.84 -51.07
N VAL A 239 -26.73 -62.13 -50.95
CA VAL A 239 -25.93 -63.20 -51.59
C VAL A 239 -26.07 -63.13 -53.12
N VAL A 240 -27.29 -62.89 -53.62
CA VAL A 240 -27.58 -62.74 -55.05
C VAL A 240 -26.91 -61.48 -55.60
N GLU A 241 -26.98 -60.36 -54.88
CA GLU A 241 -26.27 -59.12 -55.24
C GLU A 241 -24.75 -59.33 -55.29
N PHE A 242 -24.22 -60.06 -54.32
CA PHE A 242 -22.81 -60.43 -54.28
C PHE A 242 -22.38 -61.28 -55.48
N ILE A 243 -23.14 -62.31 -55.85
CA ILE A 243 -22.86 -63.14 -57.04
C ILE A 243 -22.99 -62.33 -58.32
N ASN A 244 -24.03 -61.49 -58.46
CA ASN A 244 -24.26 -60.66 -59.64
C ASN A 244 -23.20 -59.57 -59.84
N SER A 245 -22.40 -59.26 -58.81
CA SER A 245 -21.24 -58.40 -58.94
C SER A 245 -20.08 -59.05 -59.73
N TYR A 246 -20.17 -60.37 -59.98
CA TYR A 246 -19.19 -61.18 -60.71
C TYR A 246 -19.90 -62.11 -61.71
N PRO A 247 -20.58 -61.57 -62.74
CA PRO A 247 -21.49 -62.33 -63.60
C PRO A 247 -20.80 -63.39 -64.47
N ASP A 248 -19.52 -63.21 -64.78
CA ASP A 248 -18.74 -64.11 -65.65
C ASP A 248 -18.08 -65.26 -64.87
N ASN A 249 -18.15 -65.24 -63.53
CA ASN A 249 -17.47 -66.23 -62.68
C ASN A 249 -18.35 -67.43 -62.34
N GLN A 250 -17.71 -68.58 -62.17
CA GLN A 250 -18.35 -69.76 -61.59
C GLN A 250 -18.49 -69.61 -60.07
N VAL A 251 -19.64 -70.01 -59.53
CA VAL A 251 -19.94 -69.99 -58.10
C VAL A 251 -19.91 -71.41 -57.58
N ARG A 252 -19.05 -71.68 -56.60
CA ARG A 252 -19.01 -72.94 -55.87
C ARG A 252 -19.61 -72.77 -54.48
N ILE A 253 -20.61 -73.58 -54.18
CA ILE A 253 -21.27 -73.65 -52.88
C ILE A 253 -20.71 -74.87 -52.16
N GLU A 254 -19.95 -74.63 -51.10
CA GLU A 254 -19.30 -75.67 -50.29
C GLU A 254 -20.09 -75.84 -48.99
N GLY A 255 -20.74 -77.00 -48.83
CA GLY A 255 -21.44 -77.35 -47.60
C GLY A 255 -20.49 -78.03 -46.61
N HIS A 256 -20.54 -77.65 -45.34
CA HIS A 256 -19.75 -78.27 -44.27
C HIS A 256 -20.65 -78.73 -43.10
N THR A 257 -20.22 -79.79 -42.43
CA THR A 257 -20.85 -80.30 -41.21
C THR A 257 -19.87 -80.26 -40.04
N ASP A 258 -20.41 -80.34 -38.83
CA ASP A 258 -19.60 -80.68 -37.66
C ASP A 258 -19.29 -82.18 -37.62
N SER A 259 -18.48 -82.60 -36.65
CA SER A 259 -18.03 -84.00 -36.54
C SER A 259 -19.06 -84.97 -35.92
N SER A 260 -20.35 -84.61 -35.87
CA SER A 260 -21.39 -85.42 -35.22
C SER A 260 -22.10 -86.28 -36.26
N GLY A 261 -21.67 -87.53 -36.40
CA GLY A 261 -22.25 -88.48 -37.35
C GLY A 261 -21.18 -89.42 -37.90
N SER A 262 -21.56 -90.26 -38.88
CA SER A 262 -20.56 -90.94 -39.70
C SER A 262 -20.16 -90.04 -40.86
N ASN A 263 -18.92 -90.17 -41.35
CA ASN A 263 -18.43 -89.39 -42.49
C ASN A 263 -19.39 -89.50 -43.70
N ALA A 264 -19.87 -90.70 -44.03
CA ALA A 264 -20.84 -90.89 -45.12
C ALA A 264 -22.16 -90.11 -44.93
N LEU A 265 -22.66 -89.99 -43.69
CA LEU A 265 -23.86 -89.19 -43.40
C LEU A 265 -23.56 -87.69 -43.49
N ASN A 266 -22.40 -87.27 -43.00
CA ASN A 266 -21.95 -85.88 -43.02
C ASN A 266 -21.69 -85.37 -44.44
N LEU A 267 -21.08 -86.19 -45.29
CA LEU A 267 -20.89 -85.89 -46.70
C LEU A 267 -22.25 -85.73 -47.42
N LYS A 268 -23.20 -86.64 -47.17
CA LYS A 268 -24.55 -86.54 -47.74
C LYS A 268 -25.31 -85.31 -47.24
N LEU A 269 -25.24 -85.01 -45.93
CA LEU A 269 -25.93 -83.87 -45.33
C LEU A 269 -25.36 -82.54 -45.84
N SER A 270 -24.04 -82.45 -45.92
CA SER A 270 -23.35 -81.26 -46.44
C SER A 270 -23.68 -81.00 -47.92
N GLN A 271 -23.73 -82.06 -48.74
CA GLN A 271 -24.17 -81.98 -50.14
C GLN A 271 -25.61 -81.48 -50.25
N LEU A 272 -26.54 -82.06 -49.49
CA LEU A 272 -27.95 -81.65 -49.50
C LEU A 272 -28.13 -80.18 -49.07
N ARG A 273 -27.31 -79.70 -48.13
CA ARG A 273 -27.31 -78.29 -47.71
C ARG A 273 -26.80 -77.37 -48.81
N ALA A 274 -25.70 -77.73 -49.47
CA ALA A 274 -25.19 -76.96 -50.61
C ALA A 274 -26.22 -76.92 -51.76
N GLU A 275 -26.92 -78.02 -52.02
CA GLU A 275 -28.00 -78.10 -53.01
C GLU A 275 -29.22 -77.25 -52.63
N ALA A 276 -29.60 -77.22 -51.36
CA ALA A 276 -30.68 -76.36 -50.88
C ALA A 276 -30.36 -74.87 -51.10
N VAL A 277 -29.12 -74.46 -50.85
CA VAL A 277 -28.65 -73.09 -51.12
C VAL A 277 -28.64 -72.82 -52.62
N LYS A 278 -28.13 -73.75 -53.44
CA LYS A 278 -28.19 -73.66 -54.91
C LYS A 278 -29.63 -73.46 -55.40
N ALA A 279 -30.58 -74.23 -54.88
CA ALA A 279 -31.98 -74.15 -55.29
C ALA A 279 -32.60 -72.77 -55.00
N ILE A 280 -32.30 -72.18 -53.84
CA ILE A 280 -32.76 -70.82 -53.52
C ILE A 280 -32.11 -69.79 -54.45
N LEU A 281 -30.80 -69.89 -54.71
CA LEU A 281 -30.12 -68.94 -55.60
C LEU A 281 -30.63 -69.01 -57.04
N VAL A 282 -30.92 -70.21 -57.54
CA VAL A 282 -31.56 -70.39 -58.86
C VAL A 282 -32.97 -69.78 -58.89
N GLN A 283 -33.78 -69.98 -57.83
CA GLN A 283 -35.09 -69.34 -57.73
C GLN A 283 -35.02 -67.81 -57.72
N ASN A 284 -33.90 -67.25 -57.23
CA ASN A 284 -33.65 -65.82 -57.19
C ASN A 284 -32.89 -65.28 -58.43
N GLY A 285 -32.79 -66.08 -59.50
CA GLY A 285 -32.35 -65.61 -60.82
C GLY A 285 -30.90 -65.89 -61.20
N ILE A 286 -30.11 -66.58 -60.36
CA ILE A 286 -28.76 -67.02 -60.73
C ILE A 286 -28.86 -68.25 -61.64
N ALA A 287 -28.10 -68.25 -62.74
CA ALA A 287 -28.16 -69.34 -63.71
C ALA A 287 -27.64 -70.66 -63.10
N ALA A 288 -28.39 -71.76 -63.23
CA ALA A 288 -28.06 -73.03 -62.57
C ALA A 288 -26.74 -73.67 -63.03
N ASN A 289 -26.27 -73.31 -64.24
CA ASN A 289 -24.99 -73.68 -64.83
C ASN A 289 -23.81 -72.85 -64.30
N GLN A 290 -24.07 -71.72 -63.65
CA GLN A 290 -23.07 -70.90 -62.97
C GLN A 290 -22.77 -71.42 -61.56
N ILE A 291 -23.60 -72.32 -61.03
CA ILE A 291 -23.50 -72.79 -59.64
C ILE A 291 -23.10 -74.27 -59.59
N GLN A 292 -22.00 -74.57 -58.90
CA GLN A 292 -21.63 -75.92 -58.48
C GLN A 292 -21.89 -76.10 -56.98
N ALA A 293 -22.65 -77.13 -56.59
CA ALA A 293 -22.88 -77.47 -55.18
C ALA A 293 -22.05 -78.69 -54.80
N VAL A 294 -21.22 -78.56 -53.76
CA VAL A 294 -20.28 -79.59 -53.29
C VAL A 294 -20.42 -79.77 -51.78
N GLY A 295 -20.67 -81.00 -51.35
CA GLY A 295 -20.60 -81.41 -49.96
C GLY A 295 -19.16 -81.72 -49.57
N MET A 296 -18.66 -81.04 -48.54
CA MET A 296 -17.30 -81.19 -48.02
C MET A 296 -17.25 -82.04 -46.74
N GLY A 297 -18.41 -82.47 -46.24
CA GLY A 297 -18.52 -83.24 -45.00
C GLY A 297 -17.91 -82.51 -43.81
N GLU A 298 -17.25 -83.28 -42.95
CA GLU A 298 -16.58 -82.79 -41.72
C GLU A 298 -15.07 -82.53 -41.92
N ASP A 299 -14.55 -82.75 -43.13
CA ASP A 299 -13.11 -82.85 -43.42
C ASP A 299 -12.36 -81.51 -43.32
N TYR A 300 -13.10 -80.38 -43.28
CA TYR A 300 -12.54 -79.03 -43.25
C TYR A 300 -13.15 -78.20 -42.10
N PRO A 301 -12.80 -78.49 -40.83
CA PRO A 301 -13.25 -77.72 -39.69
C PRO A 301 -12.50 -76.38 -39.58
N ILE A 302 -13.22 -75.31 -39.26
CA ILE A 302 -12.67 -73.96 -39.02
C ILE A 302 -12.60 -73.62 -37.52
N ALA A 303 -13.13 -74.50 -36.67
CA ALA A 303 -13.07 -74.42 -35.22
C ALA A 303 -13.03 -75.82 -34.60
N GLU A 304 -12.63 -75.92 -33.34
CA GLU A 304 -12.61 -77.21 -32.64
C GLU A 304 -14.01 -77.82 -32.50
N ASN A 305 -14.17 -79.08 -32.91
CA ASN A 305 -15.41 -79.83 -32.72
C ASN A 305 -15.66 -80.27 -31.26
N SER A 306 -14.78 -79.90 -30.33
CA SER A 306 -14.86 -80.20 -28.89
C SER A 306 -15.94 -79.37 -28.16
N SER A 307 -16.32 -78.21 -28.70
CA SER A 307 -17.27 -77.29 -28.06
C SER A 307 -18.52 -77.06 -28.93
N ASN A 308 -19.67 -76.79 -28.30
CA ASN A 308 -20.91 -76.46 -29.02
C ASN A 308 -20.74 -75.22 -29.92
N ALA A 309 -19.96 -74.23 -29.46
CA ALA A 309 -19.65 -73.03 -30.24
C ALA A 309 -18.77 -73.33 -31.46
N GLY A 310 -17.79 -74.22 -31.34
CA GLY A 310 -16.95 -74.65 -32.45
C GLY A 310 -17.70 -75.52 -33.45
N LYS A 311 -18.54 -76.45 -32.98
CA LYS A 311 -19.46 -77.23 -33.84
C LYS A 311 -20.40 -76.34 -34.63
N ALA A 312 -20.96 -75.29 -34.01
CA ALA A 312 -21.79 -74.31 -34.71
C ALA A 312 -21.02 -73.62 -35.84
N LYS A 313 -19.77 -73.19 -35.61
CA LYS A 313 -18.94 -72.61 -36.67
C LYS A 313 -18.67 -73.58 -37.83
N ASN A 314 -18.53 -74.88 -37.55
CA ASN A 314 -18.26 -75.90 -38.57
C ASN A 314 -19.49 -76.26 -39.41
N ARG A 315 -20.71 -76.04 -38.90
CA ARG A 315 -21.96 -76.14 -39.66
C ARG A 315 -22.18 -74.86 -40.47
N ARG A 316 -21.57 -74.78 -41.64
CA ARG A 316 -21.61 -73.59 -42.50
C ARG A 316 -21.78 -73.97 -43.95
N VAL A 317 -22.18 -72.98 -44.75
CA VAL A 317 -22.10 -73.04 -46.20
C VAL A 317 -21.25 -71.88 -46.67
N GLU A 318 -20.23 -72.17 -47.45
CA GLU A 318 -19.38 -71.16 -48.08
C GLU A 318 -19.80 -70.98 -49.53
N ILE A 319 -19.85 -69.74 -49.98
CA ILE A 319 -20.09 -69.38 -51.37
C ILE A 319 -18.80 -68.80 -51.89
N VAL A 320 -18.16 -69.51 -52.81
CA VAL A 320 -16.86 -69.19 -53.36
C VAL A 320 -17.03 -68.79 -54.81
N ILE A 321 -16.68 -67.55 -55.15
CA ILE A 321 -16.60 -67.08 -56.53
C ILE A 321 -15.24 -67.50 -57.08
N VAL A 322 -15.25 -68.47 -58.00
CA VAL A 322 -14.05 -69.04 -58.61
C VAL A 322 -13.64 -68.12 -59.78
N PRO A 323 -12.42 -67.56 -59.78
CA PRO A 323 -11.89 -66.84 -60.94
C PRO A 323 -11.78 -67.80 -62.13
N GLU A 324 -12.17 -67.34 -63.32
CA GLU A 324 -11.92 -68.08 -64.56
C GLU A 324 -10.40 -68.27 -64.68
N GLN A 325 -9.95 -69.53 -64.76
CA GLN A 325 -8.55 -69.83 -64.98
C GLN A 325 -8.23 -69.49 -66.44
N GLU A 326 -7.36 -68.52 -66.68
CA GLU A 326 -6.64 -68.40 -67.97
C GLU A 326 -5.79 -69.65 -68.23
#